data_AF-A0A7Y6IU30-F1
#
_entry.id   AF-A0A7Y6IU30-F1
#
_cell.length_a   1.000
_cell.length_b   1.000
_cell.length_c   1.000
_cell.angle_alpha   90.00
_cell.angle_beta   90.00
_cell.angle_gamma   90.00
#
_symmetry.space_group_name_H-M   'P 1'
#
loop_
_entity.id
_entity.type
_entity.pdbx_description
1 polymer ?
#
loop_
_entity_poly.entity_id
_entity_poly.type
_entity_poly.pdbx_seq_one_letter_code
_entity_poly.pdbx_strand_id
1 'polypeptide(L)'
;MRFGAFHLIIDNRKDIGDRNPEPGRMILNFEVPDARAVVARMEELGASWVAELEDRDGSLFATVLDPDGNYVQILQLGEEARAAM
;
A
#
# COMPACT_ATOMS: atom_id res chain seq x y z
N MET A 1 -13.26 -8.41 -0.70
CA MET A 1 -12.46 -8.76 -1.90
C MET A 1 -11.70 -10.06 -1.66
N ARG A 2 -11.38 -10.83 -2.71
CA ARG A 2 -10.45 -11.97 -2.61
C ARG A 2 -9.09 -11.54 -3.16
N PHE A 3 -8.04 -11.71 -2.36
CA PHE A 3 -6.65 -11.48 -2.75
C PHE A 3 -5.90 -12.81 -2.66
N GLY A 4 -5.64 -13.42 -3.81
CA GLY A 4 -5.05 -14.76 -3.88
C GLY A 4 -5.88 -15.80 -3.11
N ALA A 5 -5.31 -16.32 -2.01
CA ALA A 5 -5.92 -17.36 -1.19
C ALA A 5 -6.76 -16.83 0.00
N PHE A 6 -6.73 -15.51 0.28
CA PHE A 6 -7.42 -14.94 1.44
C PHE A 6 -8.47 -13.90 1.03
N HIS A 7 -9.35 -13.58 1.98
CA HIS A 7 -10.32 -12.51 1.86
C HIS A 7 -9.84 -11.29 2.63
N LEU A 8 -9.87 -10.12 1.99
CA LEU A 8 -9.75 -8.82 2.66
C LEU A 8 -11.15 -8.20 2.73
N ILE A 9 -11.54 -7.82 3.94
CA ILE A 9 -12.81 -7.17 4.24
C ILE A 9 -12.47 -5.82 4.86
N ILE A 10 -13.06 -4.75 4.30
CA ILE A 10 -13.00 -3.39 4.82
C ILE A 10 -14.41 -3.07 5.29
N ASP A 11 -14.55 -2.66 6.54
CA ASP A 11 -15.84 -2.40 7.18
C ASP A 11 -15.76 -1.15 8.05
N ASN A 12 -16.90 -0.50 8.26
CA ASN A 12 -16.97 0.69 9.08
C ASN A 12 -17.26 0.35 10.55
N ARG A 13 -16.82 1.24 11.45
CA ARG A 13 -17.07 1.11 12.88
C ARG A 13 -17.37 2.48 13.47
N LYS A 14 -18.46 2.57 14.23
CA LYS A 14 -18.90 3.82 14.86
C LYS A 14 -18.32 4.04 16.25
N ASP A 15 -17.62 3.04 16.79
CA ASP A 15 -17.06 3.01 18.13
C ASP A 15 -15.55 3.33 18.16
N ILE A 16 -14.98 3.76 17.04
CA ILE A 16 -13.58 4.17 16.89
C ILE A 16 -13.50 5.59 16.31
N GLY A 17 -12.34 6.24 16.42
CA GLY A 17 -12.12 7.56 15.86
C GLY A 17 -12.07 7.58 14.33
N ASP A 18 -12.28 8.77 13.74
CA ASP A 18 -12.39 8.97 12.29
C ASP A 18 -11.10 8.67 11.51
N ARG A 19 -9.94 8.75 12.15
CA ARG A 19 -8.64 8.44 11.53
C ARG A 19 -7.81 7.53 12.40
N ASN A 20 -7.04 6.64 11.78
CA ASN A 20 -6.08 5.78 12.48
C ASN A 20 -4.96 6.64 13.12
N PRO A 21 -4.80 6.65 14.47
CA PRO A 21 -3.81 7.48 15.14
C PRO A 21 -2.39 6.89 15.10
N GLU A 22 -2.24 5.59 14.82
CA GLU A 22 -0.95 4.89 14.84
C GLU A 22 -0.78 3.97 13.61
N PRO A 23 -0.88 4.51 12.37
CA PRO A 23 -0.94 3.68 11.16
C PRO A 23 0.37 2.93 10.85
N GLY A 24 1.49 3.34 11.45
CA GLY A 24 2.77 2.62 11.33
C GLY A 24 2.82 1.27 12.06
N ARG A 25 1.85 0.95 12.93
CA ARG A 25 1.80 -0.35 13.62
C ARG A 25 1.48 -1.53 12.69
N MET A 26 0.76 -1.26 11.60
CA MET A 26 0.40 -2.27 10.61
C MET A 26 0.29 -1.62 9.23
N ILE A 27 1.05 -2.16 8.27
CA ILE A 27 1.05 -1.68 6.88
C ILE A 27 0.57 -2.83 5.98
N LEU A 28 -0.48 -2.59 5.22
CA LEU A 28 -0.95 -3.56 4.22
C LEU A 28 -0.13 -3.40 2.95
N ASN A 29 0.61 -4.45 2.62
CA ASN A 29 1.58 -4.49 1.53
C ASN A 29 0.99 -5.21 0.31
N PHE A 30 0.97 -4.54 -0.84
CA PHE A 30 0.47 -5.09 -2.10
C PHE A 30 1.59 -5.17 -3.13
N GLU A 31 2.02 -6.39 -3.44
CA GLU A 31 2.90 -6.66 -4.57
C GLU A 31 2.16 -6.47 -5.88
N VAL A 32 2.72 -5.64 -6.76
CA VAL A 32 2.19 -5.34 -8.08
C VAL A 32 3.25 -5.60 -9.15
N PRO A 33 2.83 -5.96 -10.38
CA PRO A 33 3.75 -6.20 -11.47
C PRO A 33 4.39 -4.90 -12.02
N ASP A 34 3.70 -3.76 -11.87
CA ASP A 34 4.17 -2.44 -12.32
C ASP A 34 3.76 -1.36 -11.31
N ALA A 35 4.68 -1.01 -10.41
CA ALA A 35 4.45 0.00 -9.38
C ALA A 35 4.32 1.40 -9.96
N ARG A 36 5.04 1.72 -11.04
CA ARG A 36 5.00 3.05 -11.67
C ARG A 36 3.63 3.32 -12.28
N ALA A 37 3.05 2.34 -12.99
CA ALA A 37 1.72 2.46 -13.55
C ALA A 37 0.63 2.58 -12.47
N VAL A 38 0.76 1.83 -11.37
CA VAL A 38 -0.18 1.91 -10.25
C VAL A 38 -0.11 3.27 -9.56
N VAL A 39 1.09 3.77 -9.26
CA VAL A 39 1.29 5.09 -8.64
C VAL A 39 0.70 6.19 -9.51
N ALA A 40 1.01 6.21 -10.81
CA ALA A 40 0.48 7.21 -11.75
C ALA A 40 -1.06 7.22 -11.76
N ARG A 41 -1.68 6.05 -11.82
CA ARG A 41 -3.15 5.94 -11.73
C ARG A 41 -3.69 6.45 -10.40
N MET A 42 -2.99 6.22 -9.30
CA MET A 42 -3.42 6.68 -7.97
C MET A 42 -3.27 8.19 -7.82
N GLU A 43 -2.24 8.79 -8.41
CA GLU A 43 -2.08 10.25 -8.50
C GLU A 43 -3.20 10.89 -9.31
N GLU A 44 -3.58 10.32 -10.45
CA GLU A 44 -4.74 10.77 -11.25
C GLU A 44 -6.06 10.73 -10.45
N LEU A 45 -6.17 9.82 -9.49
CA LEU A 45 -7.32 9.69 -8.59
C LEU A 45 -7.22 10.56 -7.33
N GLY A 46 -6.15 11.35 -7.18
CA GLY A 46 -5.96 12.27 -6.05
C GLY A 46 -5.49 11.59 -4.75
N ALA A 47 -4.73 10.50 -4.85
CA ALA A 47 -4.17 9.81 -3.70
C ALA A 47 -3.24 10.73 -2.88
N SER A 48 -3.23 10.53 -1.55
CA SER A 48 -2.35 11.23 -0.62
C SER A 48 -1.19 10.32 -0.20
N TRP A 49 0.04 10.73 -0.50
CA TRP A 49 1.24 9.92 -0.24
C TRP A 49 1.87 10.23 1.11
N VAL A 50 2.24 9.17 1.84
CA VAL A 50 3.12 9.24 3.02
C VAL A 50 4.58 9.25 2.55
N ALA A 51 4.88 8.39 1.57
CA ALA A 51 6.14 8.32 0.87
C ALA A 51 5.85 8.06 -0.61
N GLU A 52 6.40 8.88 -1.48
CA GLU A 52 6.29 8.72 -2.93
C GLU A 52 7.03 7.46 -3.40
N LEU A 53 6.96 7.16 -4.70
CA LEU A 53 7.62 5.99 -5.25
C LEU A 53 9.15 6.12 -5.21
N GLU A 54 9.78 5.24 -4.43
CA GLU A 54 11.22 5.18 -4.23
C GLU A 54 11.78 3.85 -4.74
N ASP A 55 12.99 3.89 -5.30
CA ASP A 55 13.80 2.70 -5.60
C ASP A 55 14.68 2.37 -4.38
N ARG A 56 14.61 1.11 -3.95
CA ARG A 56 15.33 0.55 -2.80
C ARG A 56 15.93 -0.77 -3.25
N ASP A 57 17.19 -0.73 -3.66
CA ASP A 57 17.96 -1.88 -4.12
C ASP A 57 17.27 -2.63 -5.27
N GLY A 58 16.76 -1.90 -6.26
CA GLY A 58 16.09 -2.46 -7.43
C GLY A 58 14.65 -2.92 -7.18
N SER A 59 14.14 -2.73 -5.96
CA SER A 59 12.73 -2.89 -5.63
C SER A 59 12.07 -1.51 -5.51
N LEU A 60 10.84 -1.38 -5.99
CA LEU A 60 10.10 -0.12 -5.91
C LEU A 60 9.09 -0.15 -4.76
N PHE A 61 9.01 0.93 -4.00
CA PHE A 61 8.09 1.07 -2.86
C PHE A 61 7.42 2.44 -2.86
N ALA A 62 6.12 2.49 -2.59
CA ALA A 62 5.40 3.73 -2.30
C ALA A 62 4.40 3.50 -1.18
N THR A 63 4.21 4.48 -0.30
CA THR A 63 3.26 4.37 0.82
C THR A 63 2.19 5.44 0.72
N VAL A 64 0.93 5.01 0.66
CA VAL A 64 -0.25 5.87 0.48
C VAL A 64 -1.14 5.82 1.72
N LEU A 65 -1.82 6.93 2.00
CA LEU A 65 -2.92 7.00 2.96
C LEU A 65 -4.22 6.55 2.30
N ASP A 66 -4.94 5.63 2.95
CA ASP A 66 -6.36 5.45 2.65
C ASP A 66 -7.21 6.60 3.25
N PRO A 67 -8.52 6.68 2.93
CA PRO A 67 -9.39 7.73 3.45
C PRO A 67 -9.46 7.82 5.00
N ASP A 68 -9.26 6.70 5.69
CA ASP A 68 -9.30 6.59 7.15
C ASP A 68 -7.89 6.80 7.77
N GLY A 69 -6.87 7.09 6.95
CA GLY A 69 -5.51 7.35 7.37
C GLY A 69 -4.66 6.11 7.66
N ASN A 70 -5.08 4.92 7.22
CA ASN A 70 -4.25 3.72 7.28
C ASN A 70 -3.13 3.76 6.25
N TYR A 71 -2.03 3.08 6.54
CA TYR A 71 -0.91 2.95 5.60
C TYR A 71 -1.10 1.73 4.72
N VAL A 72 -1.13 1.99 3.41
CA VAL A 72 -1.09 0.97 2.36
C VAL A 72 0.21 1.15 1.59
N GLN A 73 0.93 0.07 1.35
CA GLN A 73 2.19 0.11 0.63
C GLN A 73 2.07 -0.65 -0.69
N ILE A 74 2.47 0.00 -1.78
CA ILE A 74 2.64 -0.58 -3.10
C ILE A 74 4.09 -1.00 -3.22
N LEU A 75 4.33 -2.25 -3.59
CA LEU A 75 5.67 -2.78 -3.77
C LEU A 75 5.79 -3.51 -5.12
N GLN A 76 6.94 -3.36 -5.75
CA GLN A 76 7.38 -4.19 -6.86
C GLN A 76 8.78 -4.69 -6.53
N LEU A 77 8.88 -5.97 -6.17
CA LEU A 77 10.15 -6.57 -5.79
C LEU A 77 11.06 -6.71 -7.01
N GLY A 78 12.31 -6.30 -6.84
CA GLY A 78 13.40 -6.66 -7.74
C GLY A 78 13.67 -8.16 -7.71
N GLU A 79 14.44 -8.65 -8.69
CA GLU A 79 14.72 -10.09 -8.84
C GLU A 79 15.39 -10.70 -7.60
N GLU A 80 16.36 -9.99 -7.00
CA GLU A 80 17.10 -10.46 -5.82
C GLU A 80 16.19 -10.59 -4.59
N ALA A 81 15.39 -9.56 -4.30
CA ALA A 81 14.46 -9.57 -3.18
C ALA A 81 13.37 -10.64 -3.34
N ARG A 82 12.88 -10.85 -4.57
CA ARG A 82 11.88 -11.89 -4.86
C ARG A 82 12.47 -13.30 -4.72
N ALA A 83 13.74 -13.51 -5.07
CA ALA A 83 14.40 -14.81 -4.93
C ALA A 83 14.67 -15.21 -3.46
N ALA A 84 14.67 -14.25 -2.54
CA ALA A 84 14.90 -14.48 -1.12
C ALA A 84 13.62 -14.80 -0.30
N MET A 85 12.44 -14.75 -0.92
CA MET A 85 11.14 -15.08 -0.32
C MET A 85 10.75 -16.54 -0.57
#